data_AF-A0A2E0L3S1-F1
#
_entry.id   AF-A0A2E0L3S1-F1
#
_cell.length_a   1.000
_cell.length_b   1.000
_cell.length_c   1.000
_cell.angle_alpha   90.00
_cell.angle_beta   90.00
_cell.angle_gamma   90.00
#
_symmetry.space_group_name_H-M   'P 1'
#
loop_
_entity.id
_entity.type
_entity.pdbx_description
1 polymer ?
#
loop_
_entity_poly.entity_id
_entity_poly.type
_entity_poly.pdbx_seq_one_letter_code
_entity_poly.pdbx_strand_id
1 'polypeptide(L)'
;MDEFQVNLPDILAAQEEFKAKIAAMQASDDAIKGIMQSLGGAPDGAGPISGVQGMLDALKRLEEDVASLPSDVGSDLGGIGGAGTVDDSHHGPGEGHGHGPGSGMGNQGSGNSGGNNAGGNSGMNPNSPENQTGDPAETSTETTTETATGEPIGPDLPPGGNGGTAGTGAGAGAAAGGVFAMPFAMGQQNQGDDEEEEEEEEAPEYVSAVNAPLKKELDEKAALLSSAQENLQTVQNALDEKQDRLSRLEAAFAANHDPKLADRINQLRAEVSELNASLNNDMALVDTLKVEVDALAKRWSYIDLPPDANLEKIRALEGGETSQWIKDATRNEDNSVNCVNYVVNRVPIPGELPLNAHLWDEQATKFADELGIKIGDVPLEGAIIVMEREHSYANDVYGHVMYVEKVENGIVWVTDNTYPDRMVRLDHLTDELSGPYIKYLYLPWQVVA
;
A
#
# COMPACT_ATOMS: atom_id res chain seq x y z
N MET A 1 -28.63 38.67 34.79
CA MET A 1 -27.71 37.70 35.44
C MET A 1 -28.23 36.27 35.39
N ASP A 2 -29.41 35.98 34.80
CA ASP A 2 -30.02 34.64 34.88
C ASP A 2 -29.84 33.74 33.63
N GLU A 3 -29.44 34.24 32.46
CA GLU A 3 -29.33 33.39 31.26
C GLU A 3 -28.10 32.46 31.24
N PHE A 4 -27.02 32.79 31.96
CA PHE A 4 -25.80 31.95 31.96
C PHE A 4 -25.88 30.75 32.92
N GLN A 5 -26.77 30.77 33.90
CA GLN A 5 -26.98 29.63 34.80
C GLN A 5 -27.90 28.55 34.19
N VAL A 6 -28.68 28.90 33.17
CA VAL A 6 -29.64 27.96 32.55
C VAL A 6 -28.94 26.94 31.65
N ASN A 7 -27.80 27.29 31.03
CA ASN A 7 -27.13 26.41 30.04
C ASN A 7 -25.90 25.65 30.57
N LEU A 8 -25.43 25.92 31.79
CA LEU A 8 -24.27 25.23 32.35
C LEU A 8 -24.47 23.71 32.52
N PRO A 9 -25.65 23.22 32.94
CA PRO A 9 -25.92 21.78 33.01
C PRO A 9 -25.87 21.09 31.64
N ASP A 10 -26.37 21.75 30.60
CA ASP A 10 -26.41 21.20 29.23
C ASP A 10 -25.01 21.12 28.62
N ILE A 11 -24.15 22.10 28.89
CA ILE A 11 -22.74 22.09 28.46
C ILE A 11 -21.97 20.97 29.16
N LEU A 12 -22.19 20.76 30.46
CA LEU A 12 -21.56 19.66 31.21
C LEU A 12 -22.06 18.29 30.74
N ALA A 13 -23.35 18.17 30.42
CA ALA A 13 -23.92 16.95 29.85
C ALA A 13 -23.31 16.63 28.48
N ALA A 14 -23.19 17.64 27.59
CA ALA A 14 -22.55 17.47 26.29
C ALA A 14 -21.06 17.11 26.41
N GLN A 15 -20.35 17.64 27.40
CA GLN A 15 -18.95 17.29 27.66
C GLN A 15 -18.80 15.84 28.13
N GLU A 16 -19.65 15.36 29.04
CA GLU A 16 -19.63 13.97 29.50
C GLU A 16 -20.04 12.99 28.39
N GLU A 17 -20.99 13.36 27.53
CA GLU A 17 -21.34 12.57 26.34
C GLU A 17 -20.15 12.47 25.35
N PHE A 18 -19.43 13.58 25.15
CA PHE A 18 -18.25 13.59 24.29
C PHE A 18 -17.12 12.72 24.87
N LYS A 19 -16.88 12.77 26.18
CA LYS A 19 -15.91 11.87 26.85
C LYS A 19 -16.31 10.40 26.71
N ALA A 20 -17.58 10.08 26.86
CA ALA A 20 -18.08 8.72 26.70
C ALA A 20 -17.87 8.20 25.26
N LYS A 21 -18.08 9.05 24.25
CA LYS A 21 -17.79 8.72 22.84
C LYS A 21 -16.29 8.48 22.59
N ILE A 22 -15.40 9.28 23.17
CA ILE A 22 -13.95 9.05 23.07
C ILE A 22 -13.56 7.71 23.71
N ALA A 23 -14.08 7.41 24.90
CA ALA A 23 -13.80 6.15 25.58
C ALA A 23 -14.32 4.93 24.77
N ALA A 24 -15.48 5.06 24.12
CA ALA A 24 -16.02 4.01 23.24
C ALA A 24 -15.15 3.80 21.98
N MET A 25 -14.65 4.87 21.37
CA MET A 25 -13.73 4.77 20.23
C MET A 25 -12.40 4.10 20.62
N GLN A 26 -11.85 4.43 21.80
CA GLN A 26 -10.63 3.79 22.32
C GLN A 26 -10.84 2.30 22.60
N ALA A 27 -11.98 1.93 23.22
CA ALA A 27 -12.32 0.53 23.45
C ALA A 27 -12.49 -0.26 22.13
N SER A 28 -13.03 0.36 21.09
CA SER A 28 -13.13 -0.24 19.76
C SER A 28 -11.75 -0.43 19.10
N ASP A 29 -10.84 0.53 19.23
CA ASP A 29 -9.47 0.43 18.71
C ASP A 29 -8.68 -0.69 19.41
N ASP A 30 -8.81 -0.80 20.73
CA ASP A 30 -8.20 -1.88 21.51
C ASP A 30 -8.78 -3.26 21.13
N ALA A 31 -10.08 -3.35 20.86
CA ALA A 31 -10.71 -4.57 20.37
C ALA A 31 -10.18 -4.98 18.99
N ILE A 32 -10.00 -4.02 18.08
CA ILE A 32 -9.43 -4.26 16.75
C ILE A 32 -7.98 -4.74 16.87
N LYS A 33 -7.16 -4.11 17.72
CA LYS A 33 -5.78 -4.56 18.00
C LYS A 33 -5.74 -5.97 18.58
N GLY A 34 -6.65 -6.30 19.50
CA GLY A 34 -6.78 -7.65 20.04
C GLY A 34 -7.12 -8.69 18.97
N ILE A 35 -8.00 -8.35 18.03
CA ILE A 35 -8.32 -9.20 16.87
C ILE A 35 -7.09 -9.38 15.98
N MET A 36 -6.38 -8.31 15.64
CA MET A 36 -5.16 -8.38 14.82
C MET A 36 -4.06 -9.22 15.48
N GLN A 37 -3.85 -9.10 16.79
CA GLN A 37 -2.92 -9.95 17.53
C GLN A 37 -3.34 -11.43 17.54
N SER A 38 -4.64 -11.71 17.62
CA SER A 38 -5.15 -13.08 17.55
C SER A 38 -4.99 -13.71 16.16
N LEU A 39 -5.00 -12.89 15.10
CA LEU A 39 -4.78 -13.32 13.72
C LEU A 39 -3.30 -13.55 13.41
N GLY A 40 -2.39 -12.82 14.05
CA GLY A 40 -0.93 -12.98 13.90
C GLY A 40 -0.31 -14.14 14.70
N GLY A 41 -1.10 -14.83 15.54
CA GLY A 41 -0.61 -15.85 16.48
C GLY A 41 -1.08 -17.27 16.24
N ALA A 42 -1.61 -17.61 15.06
CA ALA A 42 -2.10 -18.97 14.79
C ALA A 42 -0.94 -19.96 14.60
N PRO A 43 -0.77 -20.99 15.46
CA PRO A 43 0.11 -22.10 15.17
C PRO A 43 -0.47 -22.93 14.03
N ASP A 44 0.40 -23.37 13.13
CA ASP A 44 0.10 -24.15 11.93
C ASP A 44 -0.99 -25.23 12.15
N GLY A 45 -2.14 -25.10 11.47
CA GLY A 45 -2.99 -26.26 11.19
C GLY A 45 -4.51 -26.18 11.40
N ALA A 46 -5.12 -25.03 11.71
CA ALA A 46 -6.58 -24.91 11.77
C ALA A 46 -7.13 -23.98 10.67
N GLY A 47 -8.02 -24.51 9.82
CA GLY A 47 -8.52 -23.84 8.63
C GLY A 47 -9.29 -22.53 8.87
N PRO A 48 -9.45 -21.70 7.82
CA PRO A 48 -9.86 -20.28 7.88
C PRO A 48 -11.30 -20.01 8.37
N ILE A 49 -12.10 -21.04 8.66
CA ILE A 49 -13.53 -20.89 8.98
C ILE A 49 -13.75 -20.42 10.43
N SER A 50 -12.81 -20.68 11.35
CA SER A 50 -12.92 -20.29 12.77
C SER A 50 -12.81 -18.77 12.98
N GLY A 51 -11.99 -18.07 12.17
CA GLY A 51 -11.78 -16.62 12.32
C GLY A 51 -13.00 -15.80 11.88
N VAL A 52 -13.70 -16.25 10.84
CA VAL A 52 -14.87 -15.56 10.29
C VAL A 52 -16.06 -15.58 11.26
N GLN A 53 -16.27 -16.68 11.97
CA GLN A 53 -17.36 -16.79 12.95
C GLN A 53 -17.11 -15.88 14.17
N GLY A 54 -15.86 -15.80 14.64
CA GLY A 54 -15.48 -14.88 15.72
C GLY A 54 -15.66 -13.41 15.33
N MET A 55 -15.36 -13.06 14.07
CA MET A 55 -15.61 -11.72 13.53
C MET A 55 -17.11 -11.41 13.44
N LEU A 56 -17.93 -12.37 13.03
CA LEU A 56 -19.39 -12.21 12.97
C LEU A 56 -19.99 -11.98 14.36
N ASP A 57 -19.53 -12.72 15.37
CA ASP A 57 -20.00 -12.60 16.74
C ASP A 57 -19.56 -11.27 17.39
N ALA A 58 -18.36 -10.76 17.03
CA ALA A 58 -17.88 -9.45 17.48
C ALA A 58 -18.69 -8.29 16.88
N LEU A 59 -18.98 -8.34 15.57
CA LEU A 59 -19.82 -7.35 14.89
C LEU A 59 -21.24 -7.32 15.47
N LYS A 60 -21.79 -8.49 15.81
CA LYS A 60 -23.12 -8.60 16.40
C LYS A 60 -23.21 -7.99 17.80
N ARG A 61 -22.16 -8.13 18.61
CA ARG A 61 -22.07 -7.45 19.92
C ARG A 61 -21.98 -5.94 19.77
N LEU A 62 -21.22 -5.46 18.78
CA LEU A 62 -21.10 -4.03 18.51
C LEU A 62 -22.44 -3.41 18.06
N GLU A 63 -23.22 -4.16 17.28
CA GLU A 63 -24.57 -3.77 16.86
C GLU A 63 -25.56 -3.72 18.07
N GLU A 64 -25.47 -4.69 18.99
CA GLU A 64 -26.26 -4.70 20.23
C GLU A 64 -25.87 -3.56 21.18
N ASP A 65 -24.59 -3.23 21.29
CA ASP A 65 -24.10 -2.13 22.12
C ASP A 65 -24.54 -0.76 21.56
N VAL A 66 -24.48 -0.57 20.24
CA VAL A 66 -24.97 0.65 19.57
C VAL A 66 -26.49 0.78 19.66
N ALA A 67 -27.23 -0.32 19.55
CA ALA A 67 -28.69 -0.33 19.70
C ALA A 67 -29.16 -0.07 21.14
N SER A 68 -28.29 -0.25 22.13
CA SER A 68 -28.58 0.01 23.55
C SER A 68 -28.43 1.49 23.96
N LEU A 69 -27.90 2.34 23.06
CA LEU A 69 -27.79 3.78 23.32
C LEU A 69 -29.19 4.44 23.30
N PRO A 70 -29.53 5.26 24.31
CA PRO A 70 -30.85 5.88 24.42
C PRO A 70 -31.12 6.83 23.25
N SER A 71 -32.15 6.54 22.46
CA SER A 71 -32.50 7.23 21.20
C SER A 71 -33.32 8.52 21.37
N ASP A 72 -33.28 9.17 22.53
CA ASP A 72 -34.30 10.17 22.90
C ASP A 72 -33.70 11.55 23.19
N VAL A 73 -33.26 12.27 22.15
CA VAL A 73 -33.23 13.76 22.15
C VAL A 73 -33.33 14.26 20.71
N GLY A 74 -34.54 14.65 20.26
CA GLY A 74 -34.69 15.13 18.90
C GLY A 74 -36.05 15.70 18.54
N SER A 75 -36.72 16.45 19.43
CA SER A 75 -37.92 17.22 19.04
C SER A 75 -38.36 18.25 20.09
N ASP A 76 -37.55 19.25 20.44
CA ASP A 76 -38.11 20.48 21.02
C ASP A 76 -37.20 21.71 20.88
N LEU A 77 -37.19 22.32 19.69
CA LEU A 77 -36.76 23.72 19.52
C LEU A 77 -37.72 24.41 18.55
N GLY A 78 -38.95 24.60 19.02
CA GLY A 78 -39.96 25.42 18.37
C GLY A 78 -39.86 26.89 18.79
N GLY A 79 -39.48 27.74 17.84
CA GLY A 79 -40.11 29.04 17.55
C GLY A 79 -40.10 30.16 18.60
N ILE A 80 -39.29 31.19 18.37
CA ILE A 80 -39.62 32.58 18.73
C ILE A 80 -39.33 33.48 17.52
N GLY A 81 -40.40 33.98 16.90
CA GLY A 81 -40.35 35.11 15.98
C GLY A 81 -40.69 36.42 16.70
N GLY A 82 -40.18 37.55 16.22
CA GLY A 82 -40.58 38.86 16.74
C GLY A 82 -39.76 40.05 16.22
N ALA A 83 -40.23 40.60 15.09
CA ALA A 83 -40.09 41.95 14.52
C ALA A 83 -39.23 43.04 15.19
N GLY A 84 -38.49 43.79 14.36
CA GLY A 84 -37.98 45.12 14.67
C GLY A 84 -37.39 45.82 13.43
N THR A 85 -38.22 46.54 12.68
CA THR A 85 -37.82 47.48 11.64
C THR A 85 -37.25 48.76 12.25
N VAL A 86 -36.05 49.19 11.85
CA VAL A 86 -35.64 50.61 11.91
C VAL A 86 -34.82 50.95 10.66
N ASP A 87 -35.34 51.96 9.98
CA ASP A 87 -34.83 52.70 8.83
C ASP A 87 -33.94 53.84 9.36
N ASP A 88 -32.74 54.06 8.79
CA ASP A 88 -32.23 55.41 8.44
C ASP A 88 -30.82 55.40 7.81
N SER A 89 -30.80 55.68 6.50
CA SER A 89 -30.18 56.86 5.88
C SER A 89 -28.73 57.33 6.19
N HIS A 90 -27.94 57.40 5.11
CA HIS A 90 -26.98 58.48 4.72
C HIS A 90 -25.55 58.51 5.28
N HIS A 91 -24.55 58.18 4.45
CA HIS A 91 -23.67 59.18 3.79
C HIS A 91 -22.68 58.52 2.79
N GLY A 92 -22.40 59.27 1.72
CA GLY A 92 -21.65 58.85 0.53
C GLY A 92 -20.11 58.99 0.61
N PRO A 93 -19.43 59.02 -0.56
CA PRO A 93 -18.13 58.38 -0.77
C PRO A 93 -16.93 59.34 -0.69
N GLY A 94 -15.73 58.78 -0.54
CA GLY A 94 -14.46 59.50 -0.63
C GLY A 94 -13.43 58.75 -1.45
N GLU A 95 -13.17 59.24 -2.66
CA GLU A 95 -11.99 58.95 -3.48
C GLU A 95 -10.72 59.56 -2.86
N GLY A 96 -9.56 58.96 -3.13
CA GLY A 96 -8.27 59.53 -2.75
C GLY A 96 -7.10 58.85 -3.44
N HIS A 97 -6.70 59.41 -4.59
CA HIS A 97 -5.44 59.15 -5.28
C HIS A 97 -4.21 59.56 -4.46
N GLY A 98 -3.09 58.85 -4.63
CA GLY A 98 -1.76 59.27 -4.18
C GLY A 98 -0.64 58.49 -4.87
N HIS A 99 0.09 59.18 -5.75
CA HIS A 99 1.23 58.72 -6.55
C HIS A 99 2.47 58.33 -5.73
N GLY A 100 3.36 57.54 -6.36
CA GLY A 100 4.75 57.21 -5.94
C GLY A 100 5.71 58.42 -5.84
N PRO A 101 7.05 58.27 -5.84
CA PRO A 101 7.91 57.31 -6.58
C PRO A 101 8.97 56.65 -5.65
N GLY A 102 9.94 55.81 -6.02
CA GLY A 102 10.54 55.33 -7.26
C GLY A 102 11.94 54.75 -6.94
N SER A 103 12.62 54.21 -7.96
CA SER A 103 14.03 53.78 -8.01
C SER A 103 14.33 52.39 -7.40
N GLY A 104 15.08 51.48 -8.02
CA GLY A 104 15.90 51.52 -9.23
C GLY A 104 16.92 50.36 -9.19
N MET A 105 17.55 50.09 -10.33
CA MET A 105 18.60 49.08 -10.60
C MET A 105 18.06 47.65 -10.77
N GLY A 106 18.28 46.92 -11.86
CA GLY A 106 19.24 47.04 -12.96
C GLY A 106 20.04 45.75 -13.03
N ASN A 107 19.81 44.90 -14.03
CA ASN A 107 20.89 44.06 -14.55
C ASN A 107 20.66 43.72 -16.03
N GLN A 108 21.74 43.88 -16.79
CA GLN A 108 21.86 43.71 -18.23
C GLN A 108 22.57 42.39 -18.54
N GLY A 109 22.44 41.97 -19.80
CA GLY A 109 23.27 40.97 -20.44
C GLY A 109 22.47 39.73 -20.84
N SER A 110 22.49 39.25 -22.06
CA SER A 110 23.09 39.66 -23.33
C SER A 110 22.61 38.60 -24.32
N GLY A 111 22.17 39.00 -25.51
CA GLY A 111 21.77 38.04 -26.53
C GLY A 111 22.95 37.26 -27.09
N ASN A 112 22.65 36.11 -27.71
CA ASN A 112 23.42 35.63 -28.84
C ASN A 112 22.47 35.04 -29.88
N SER A 113 22.63 35.52 -31.10
CA SER A 113 21.80 35.21 -32.26
C SER A 113 22.72 34.81 -33.41
N GLY A 114 22.43 33.65 -34.01
CA GLY A 114 22.60 33.39 -35.44
C GLY A 114 23.89 32.69 -35.88
N GLY A 115 23.73 31.79 -36.86
CA GLY A 115 24.79 31.51 -37.84
C GLY A 115 24.86 30.08 -38.37
N ASN A 116 24.22 29.85 -39.52
CA ASN A 116 24.36 28.70 -40.43
C ASN A 116 25.83 28.39 -40.81
N ASN A 117 26.14 27.15 -41.23
CA ASN A 117 26.30 26.75 -42.65
C ASN A 117 27.25 25.54 -42.85
N ALA A 118 26.76 24.58 -43.65
CA ALA A 118 27.40 23.73 -44.67
C ALA A 118 28.76 23.02 -44.50
N GLY A 119 28.75 21.75 -44.92
CA GLY A 119 29.86 20.94 -45.43
C GLY A 119 29.82 19.53 -44.84
N GLY A 120 29.58 18.43 -45.55
CA GLY A 120 29.78 18.09 -46.95
C GLY A 120 30.67 16.85 -47.03
N ASN A 121 30.21 15.85 -47.79
CA ASN A 121 31.00 14.82 -48.51
C ASN A 121 31.06 13.37 -47.95
N SER A 122 30.22 12.52 -48.59
CA SER A 122 30.55 11.30 -49.37
C SER A 122 31.26 10.09 -48.74
N GLY A 123 30.65 8.90 -48.92
CA GLY A 123 31.33 7.62 -48.77
C GLY A 123 30.49 6.35 -48.97
N MET A 124 30.08 6.08 -50.23
CA MET A 124 29.92 4.76 -50.88
C MET A 124 29.16 3.59 -50.20
N ASN A 125 27.99 3.28 -50.78
CA ASN A 125 27.44 1.93 -51.00
C ASN A 125 28.20 1.27 -52.19
N PRO A 126 28.44 -0.05 -52.26
CA PRO A 126 27.44 -0.97 -52.83
C PRO A 126 27.44 -2.40 -52.23
N ASN A 127 26.27 -2.99 -52.01
CA ASN A 127 25.93 -4.29 -52.59
C ASN A 127 24.48 -4.72 -52.31
N SER A 128 23.67 -4.68 -53.36
CA SER A 128 22.51 -5.55 -53.60
C SER A 128 22.63 -6.07 -55.03
N PRO A 129 22.21 -7.31 -55.28
CA PRO A 129 21.52 -7.66 -56.51
C PRO A 129 20.10 -8.13 -56.16
N GLU A 130 19.06 -7.43 -56.62
CA GLU A 130 18.37 -7.67 -57.90
C GLU A 130 17.58 -9.00 -57.95
N ASN A 131 16.32 -8.90 -57.54
CA ASN A 131 15.12 -8.98 -58.40
C ASN A 131 15.09 -10.03 -59.53
N GLN A 132 14.19 -11.02 -59.41
CA GLN A 132 13.49 -11.58 -60.57
C GLN A 132 11.98 -11.73 -60.28
N THR A 133 11.24 -10.95 -61.06
CA THR A 133 9.80 -11.03 -61.35
C THR A 133 9.46 -12.28 -62.16
N GLY A 134 8.35 -12.95 -61.82
CA GLY A 134 7.70 -13.96 -62.64
C GLY A 134 6.21 -14.04 -62.29
N ASP A 135 5.38 -13.61 -63.23
CA ASP A 135 3.92 -13.44 -63.19
C ASP A 135 3.12 -14.79 -63.25
N PRO A 136 1.77 -14.75 -63.12
CA PRO A 136 0.94 -15.83 -62.56
C PRO A 136 0.21 -16.68 -63.62
N ALA A 137 -0.36 -17.82 -63.21
CA ALA A 137 -1.62 -18.36 -63.75
C ALA A 137 -2.04 -19.70 -63.08
N GLU A 138 -3.33 -19.74 -62.70
CA GLU A 138 -4.30 -20.81 -62.98
C GLU A 138 -4.38 -22.10 -62.11
N THR A 139 -5.55 -22.23 -61.44
CA THR A 139 -6.48 -23.41 -61.36
C THR A 139 -5.92 -24.76 -60.84
N SER A 140 -6.53 -25.52 -59.93
CA SER A 140 -7.93 -25.94 -59.77
C SER A 140 -8.13 -26.77 -58.47
N THR A 141 -9.36 -26.72 -57.97
CA THR A 141 -10.16 -27.71 -57.21
C THR A 141 -9.62 -29.10 -56.85
N GLU A 142 -9.88 -29.53 -55.60
CA GLU A 142 -10.47 -30.82 -55.13
C GLU A 142 -10.59 -30.72 -53.58
N THR A 143 -11.75 -30.58 -52.93
CA THR A 143 -12.87 -31.52 -52.67
C THR A 143 -12.46 -32.92 -52.20
N THR A 144 -12.40 -33.13 -50.87
CA THR A 144 -12.86 -34.37 -50.23
C THR A 144 -13.45 -34.09 -48.86
N THR A 145 -14.78 -34.20 -48.81
CA THR A 145 -15.58 -34.59 -47.64
C THR A 145 -15.22 -36.02 -47.22
N GLU A 146 -14.92 -36.24 -45.94
CA GLU A 146 -15.27 -37.49 -45.28
C GLU A 146 -15.96 -37.20 -43.94
N THR A 147 -17.20 -37.65 -43.89
CA THR A 147 -18.08 -37.75 -42.73
C THR A 147 -17.89 -39.16 -42.17
N ALA A 148 -17.60 -39.29 -40.88
CA ALA A 148 -17.75 -40.56 -40.18
C ALA A 148 -18.46 -40.32 -38.84
N THR A 149 -19.76 -40.60 -38.88
CA THR A 149 -20.67 -40.86 -37.77
C THR A 149 -20.24 -42.08 -36.96
N GLY A 150 -20.26 -41.98 -35.63
CA GLY A 150 -20.13 -43.11 -34.71
C GLY A 150 -20.75 -42.78 -33.35
N GLU A 151 -21.88 -43.42 -33.07
CA GLU A 151 -22.83 -43.23 -31.96
C GLU A 151 -22.32 -43.56 -30.54
N PRO A 152 -23.09 -43.18 -29.49
CA PRO A 152 -22.67 -43.20 -28.09
C PRO A 152 -22.95 -44.54 -27.40
N ILE A 153 -22.11 -44.91 -26.44
CA ILE A 153 -22.38 -46.00 -25.50
C ILE A 153 -22.43 -45.39 -24.10
N GLY A 154 -23.59 -45.58 -23.46
CA GLY A 154 -23.89 -45.15 -22.10
C GLY A 154 -23.27 -46.05 -21.01
N PRO A 155 -23.77 -45.94 -19.76
CA PRO A 155 -22.96 -45.89 -18.56
C PRO A 155 -22.86 -47.23 -17.82
N ASP A 156 -21.75 -47.43 -17.08
CA ASP A 156 -21.65 -48.45 -16.05
C ASP A 156 -21.08 -47.85 -14.75
N LEU A 157 -21.96 -47.74 -13.75
CA LEU A 157 -21.65 -47.60 -12.33
C LEU A 157 -21.57 -49.00 -11.71
N PRO A 158 -20.61 -49.29 -10.83
CA PRO A 158 -20.76 -50.32 -9.81
C PRO A 158 -21.18 -49.72 -8.44
N PRO A 159 -22.08 -50.38 -7.69
CA PRO A 159 -22.49 -50.01 -6.34
C PRO A 159 -21.72 -50.80 -5.27
N GLY A 160 -21.63 -50.24 -4.06
CA GLY A 160 -21.25 -50.92 -2.83
C GLY A 160 -20.19 -50.14 -2.05
N GLY A 161 -20.27 -49.91 -0.74
CA GLY A 161 -21.16 -50.45 0.27
C GLY A 161 -20.39 -50.55 1.60
N ASN A 162 -20.97 -49.99 2.66
CA ASN A 162 -20.80 -50.28 4.09
C ASN A 162 -19.46 -50.08 4.85
N GLY A 163 -19.64 -49.52 6.06
CA GLY A 163 -18.80 -49.70 7.25
C GLY A 163 -17.94 -48.46 7.55
N GLY A 164 -18.18 -47.62 8.56
CA GLY A 164 -18.72 -47.88 9.89
C GLY A 164 -17.57 -48.09 10.87
N THR A 165 -17.18 -47.06 11.62
CA THR A 165 -16.68 -47.17 13.01
C THR A 165 -16.58 -45.79 13.65
N ALA A 166 -17.37 -45.60 14.71
CA ALA A 166 -17.18 -44.54 15.69
C ALA A 166 -15.93 -44.84 16.52
N GLY A 167 -15.04 -43.85 16.65
CA GLY A 167 -13.90 -43.89 17.55
C GLY A 167 -14.04 -42.76 18.58
N THR A 168 -14.54 -43.08 19.76
CA THR A 168 -14.51 -42.21 20.94
C THR A 168 -13.08 -42.16 21.48
N GLY A 169 -12.38 -41.04 21.27
CA GLY A 169 -11.09 -40.75 21.87
C GLY A 169 -11.23 -39.66 22.93
N ALA A 170 -11.28 -40.07 24.19
CA ALA A 170 -11.11 -39.17 25.34
C ALA A 170 -9.63 -38.76 25.44
N GLY A 171 -9.37 -37.46 25.38
CA GLY A 171 -8.06 -36.87 25.60
C GLY A 171 -8.17 -35.73 26.61
N ALA A 172 -7.92 -36.05 27.88
CA ALA A 172 -7.69 -35.07 28.92
C ALA A 172 -6.28 -34.48 28.74
N GLY A 173 -6.18 -33.17 28.54
CA GLY A 173 -4.92 -32.43 28.47
C GLY A 173 -5.01 -31.23 29.41
N ALA A 174 -4.13 -31.23 30.40
CA ALA A 174 -4.15 -30.34 31.55
C ALA A 174 -3.86 -28.88 31.19
N ALA A 175 -4.57 -27.98 31.86
CA ALA A 175 -4.25 -26.57 31.95
C ALA A 175 -2.93 -26.38 32.72
N ALA A 176 -1.93 -25.78 32.07
CA ALA A 176 -0.76 -25.21 32.73
C ALA A 176 -0.70 -23.72 32.38
N GLY A 177 -1.16 -22.89 33.31
CA GLY A 177 -1.00 -21.44 33.25
C GLY A 177 0.46 -21.07 33.50
N GLY A 178 1.14 -20.60 32.47
CA GLY A 178 2.44 -19.94 32.57
C GLY A 178 2.26 -18.48 32.94
N VAL A 179 2.40 -18.16 34.22
CA VAL A 179 2.53 -16.80 34.72
C VAL A 179 3.97 -16.36 34.45
N PHE A 180 4.20 -15.45 33.50
CA PHE A 180 5.49 -14.77 33.36
C PHE A 180 5.61 -13.72 34.48
N ALA A 181 6.17 -14.15 35.61
CA ALA A 181 6.69 -13.27 36.63
C ALA A 181 8.10 -12.83 36.23
N MET A 182 8.27 -11.56 35.88
CA MET A 182 9.58 -10.91 35.78
C MET A 182 10.19 -10.85 37.20
N PRO A 183 11.37 -11.45 37.46
CA PRO A 183 12.07 -11.20 38.71
C PRO A 183 12.76 -9.83 38.64
N PHE A 184 12.25 -8.88 39.43
CA PHE A 184 13.02 -7.71 39.85
C PHE A 184 14.18 -8.19 40.72
N ALA A 185 15.34 -8.43 40.12
CA ALA A 185 16.58 -8.72 40.83
C ALA A 185 17.28 -7.40 41.18
N MET A 186 17.11 -6.96 42.44
CA MET A 186 17.98 -5.94 43.03
C MET A 186 19.39 -6.50 43.24
N GLY A 187 20.37 -5.84 42.64
CA GLY A 187 21.65 -5.51 43.26
C GLY A 187 22.60 -6.66 43.59
N GLN A 188 23.50 -6.95 42.65
CA GLN A 188 24.86 -7.36 42.98
C GLN A 188 25.85 -6.60 42.10
N GLN A 189 26.62 -5.70 42.72
CA GLN A 189 27.76 -5.05 42.12
C GLN A 189 28.82 -6.11 41.81
N ASN A 190 28.85 -6.58 40.57
CA ASN A 190 29.96 -7.37 40.06
C ASN A 190 30.88 -6.40 39.30
N GLN A 191 32.11 -6.24 39.80
CA GLN A 191 33.22 -5.67 39.03
C GLN A 191 33.56 -6.70 37.95
N GLY A 192 32.85 -6.63 36.83
CA GLY A 192 33.16 -7.37 35.60
C GLY A 192 33.98 -6.46 34.70
N ASP A 193 35.01 -7.05 34.11
CA ASP A 193 35.85 -6.43 33.09
C ASP A 193 35.00 -5.70 32.04
N ASP A 194 35.35 -4.45 31.78
CA ASP A 194 34.86 -3.67 30.63
C ASP A 194 35.35 -4.36 29.35
N GLU A 195 34.65 -5.42 28.92
CA GLU A 195 34.71 -5.85 27.53
C GLU A 195 34.06 -4.71 26.74
N GLU A 196 34.91 -3.90 26.10
CA GLU A 196 34.50 -2.91 25.12
C GLU A 196 33.69 -3.66 24.06
N GLU A 197 32.36 -3.64 24.19
CA GLU A 197 31.42 -4.09 23.16
C GLU A 197 31.73 -3.26 21.92
N GLU A 198 32.53 -3.83 21.01
CA GLU A 198 32.77 -3.26 19.69
C GLU A 198 31.38 -3.11 19.05
N GLU A 199 30.89 -1.87 18.97
CA GLU A 199 29.66 -1.53 18.25
C GLU A 199 29.83 -2.05 16.81
N GLU A 200 29.25 -3.20 16.51
CA GLU A 200 29.21 -3.75 15.16
C GLU A 200 28.51 -2.69 14.29
N GLU A 201 29.27 -1.96 13.48
CA GLU A 201 28.72 -1.04 12.49
C GLU A 201 27.81 -1.86 11.57
N GLU A 202 26.49 -1.75 11.77
CA GLU A 202 25.50 -2.37 10.89
C GLU A 202 25.81 -1.94 9.46
N ALA A 203 26.15 -2.92 8.62
CA ALA A 203 26.44 -2.65 7.22
C ALA A 203 25.20 -1.98 6.61
N PRO A 204 25.38 -0.93 5.77
CA PRO A 204 24.24 -0.22 5.19
C PRO A 204 23.33 -1.19 4.44
N GLU A 205 22.03 -1.11 4.73
CA GLU A 205 20.97 -1.90 4.07
C GLU A 205 21.11 -1.72 2.55
N TYR A 206 21.26 -2.83 1.82
CA TYR A 206 21.36 -2.77 0.37
C TYR A 206 19.99 -2.49 -0.24
N VAL A 207 19.97 -1.53 -1.17
CA VAL A 207 18.80 -1.15 -1.97
C VAL A 207 19.24 -1.11 -3.43
N SER A 208 18.53 -1.80 -4.31
CA SER A 208 18.80 -1.73 -5.75
C SER A 208 18.54 -0.32 -6.28
N ALA A 209 19.29 0.10 -7.29
CA ALA A 209 19.20 1.43 -7.91
C ALA A 209 17.80 1.71 -8.48
N VAL A 210 17.11 0.68 -8.98
CA VAL A 210 15.74 0.79 -9.48
C VAL A 210 14.73 1.10 -8.35
N ASN A 211 15.00 0.62 -7.13
CA ASN A 211 14.11 0.77 -5.97
C ASN A 211 14.55 1.84 -4.97
N ALA A 212 15.73 2.43 -5.16
CA ALA A 212 16.21 3.55 -4.35
C ALA A 212 15.22 4.73 -4.27
N PRO A 213 14.49 5.12 -5.33
CA PRO A 213 13.47 6.17 -5.24
C PRO A 213 12.32 5.79 -4.29
N LEU A 214 11.83 4.56 -4.34
CA LEU A 214 10.74 4.09 -3.48
C LEU A 214 11.16 4.07 -2.01
N LYS A 215 12.34 3.50 -1.71
CA LYS A 215 12.86 3.47 -0.34
C LYS A 215 13.06 4.87 0.21
N LYS A 216 13.62 5.78 -0.60
CA LYS A 216 13.78 7.19 -0.22
C LYS A 216 12.44 7.85 0.08
N GLU A 217 11.42 7.66 -0.76
CA GLU A 217 10.09 8.21 -0.51
C GLU A 217 9.46 7.64 0.76
N LEU A 218 9.60 6.33 0.98
CA LEU A 218 9.15 5.67 2.22
C LEU A 218 9.82 6.28 3.45
N ASP A 219 11.14 6.43 3.44
CA ASP A 219 11.90 7.00 4.57
C ASP A 219 11.53 8.47 4.81
N GLU A 220 11.38 9.27 3.76
CA GLU A 220 10.93 10.68 3.85
C GLU A 220 9.53 10.78 4.45
N LYS A 221 8.58 9.94 4.00
CA LYS A 221 7.20 9.92 4.51
C LYS A 221 7.11 9.41 5.94
N ALA A 222 7.90 8.39 6.29
CA ALA A 222 8.00 7.89 7.66
C ALA A 222 8.57 8.95 8.62
N ALA A 223 9.60 9.69 8.20
CA ALA A 223 10.14 10.80 8.98
C ALA A 223 9.11 11.94 9.16
N LEU A 224 8.38 12.29 8.10
CA LEU A 224 7.30 13.28 8.18
C LEU A 224 6.17 12.81 9.12
N LEU A 225 5.80 11.53 9.08
CA LEU A 225 4.81 10.96 9.99
C LEU A 225 5.27 11.05 11.45
N SER A 226 6.52 10.69 11.74
CA SER A 226 7.10 10.80 13.08
C SER A 226 7.07 12.25 13.57
N SER A 227 7.50 13.20 12.73
CA SER A 227 7.47 14.64 13.08
C SER A 227 6.04 15.17 13.30
N ALA A 228 5.07 14.74 12.47
CA ALA A 228 3.67 15.11 12.65
C ALA A 228 3.09 14.56 13.96
N GLN A 229 3.45 13.33 14.35
CA GLN A 229 3.04 12.75 15.63
C GLN A 229 3.64 13.48 16.84
N GLU A 230 4.90 13.89 16.77
CA GLU A 230 5.54 14.73 17.81
C GLU A 230 4.86 16.11 17.93
N ASN A 231 4.52 16.73 16.81
CA ASN A 231 3.79 18.00 16.78
C ASN A 231 2.40 17.85 17.37
N LEU A 232 1.68 16.78 17.02
CA LEU A 232 0.36 16.47 17.57
C LEU A 232 0.42 16.34 19.10
N GLN A 233 1.41 15.61 19.63
CA GLN A 233 1.62 15.51 21.08
C GLN A 233 1.92 16.87 21.73
N THR A 234 2.71 17.71 21.07
CA THR A 234 3.03 19.06 21.54
C THR A 234 1.78 19.95 21.60
N VAL A 235 0.94 19.93 20.56
CA VAL A 235 -0.32 20.69 20.50
C VAL A 235 -1.31 20.17 21.55
N GLN A 236 -1.40 18.86 21.75
CA GLN A 236 -2.25 18.26 22.77
C GLN A 236 -1.83 18.71 24.18
N ASN A 237 -0.54 18.65 24.50
CA ASN A 237 -0.04 19.11 25.81
C ASN A 237 -0.32 20.60 26.04
N ALA A 238 -0.15 21.42 25.01
CA ALA A 238 -0.46 22.86 25.08
C ALA A 238 -1.96 23.11 25.27
N LEU A 239 -2.81 22.34 24.58
CA LEU A 239 -4.26 22.41 24.72
C LEU A 239 -4.69 22.09 26.17
N ASP A 240 -4.17 20.99 26.74
CA ASP A 240 -4.47 20.56 28.10
C ASP A 240 -4.06 21.63 29.13
N GLU A 241 -2.85 22.21 29.01
CA GLU A 241 -2.39 23.29 29.90
C GLU A 241 -3.32 24.52 29.85
N LYS A 242 -3.77 24.88 28.64
CA LYS A 242 -4.63 26.04 28.42
C LYS A 242 -6.04 25.80 28.93
N GLN A 243 -6.59 24.59 28.75
CA GLN A 243 -7.88 24.19 29.29
C GLN A 243 -7.87 24.17 30.83
N ASP A 244 -6.81 23.67 31.44
CA ASP A 244 -6.61 23.71 32.89
C ASP A 244 -6.56 25.15 33.41
N ARG A 245 -5.80 26.01 32.73
CA ARG A 245 -5.70 27.43 33.08
C ARG A 245 -7.05 28.14 32.92
N LEU A 246 -7.80 27.83 31.86
CA LEU A 246 -9.12 28.37 31.61
C LEU A 246 -10.08 28.01 32.75
N SER A 247 -10.12 26.73 33.13
CA SER A 247 -10.93 26.22 34.23
C SER A 247 -10.61 26.93 35.55
N ARG A 248 -9.33 27.14 35.87
CA ARG A 248 -8.90 27.89 37.07
C ARG A 248 -9.34 29.36 37.04
N LEU A 249 -9.24 30.03 35.87
CA LEU A 249 -9.64 31.43 35.73
C LEU A 249 -11.16 31.60 35.81
N GLU A 250 -11.93 30.69 35.22
CA GLU A 250 -13.40 30.69 35.29
C GLU A 250 -13.88 30.50 36.73
N ALA A 251 -13.27 29.59 37.49
CA ALA A 251 -13.56 29.42 38.92
C ALA A 251 -13.23 30.68 39.73
N ALA A 252 -12.09 31.33 39.46
CA ALA A 252 -11.71 32.57 40.13
C ALA A 252 -12.64 33.76 39.79
N PHE A 253 -13.08 33.83 38.53
CA PHE A 253 -14.06 34.83 38.10
C PHE A 253 -15.42 34.61 38.75
N ALA A 254 -15.88 33.36 38.87
CA ALA A 254 -17.13 33.03 39.55
C ALA A 254 -17.11 33.44 41.04
N ALA A 255 -15.94 33.41 41.69
CA ALA A 255 -15.80 33.79 43.09
C ALA A 255 -15.75 35.31 43.33
N ASN A 256 -15.14 36.09 42.41
CA ASN A 256 -14.79 37.49 42.66
C ASN A 256 -15.38 38.50 41.65
N HIS A 257 -15.93 38.05 40.52
CA HIS A 257 -16.49 38.88 39.44
C HIS A 257 -15.58 40.02 38.93
N ASP A 258 -14.26 39.84 38.94
CA ASP A 258 -13.32 40.85 38.43
C ASP A 258 -13.42 40.94 36.88
N PRO A 259 -13.80 42.11 36.32
CA PRO A 259 -13.94 42.28 34.87
C PRO A 259 -12.64 42.02 34.09
N LYS A 260 -11.46 42.21 34.68
CA LYS A 260 -10.19 41.91 34.00
C LYS A 260 -9.98 40.41 33.76
N LEU A 261 -10.56 39.56 34.61
CA LEU A 261 -10.53 38.11 34.41
C LEU A 261 -11.41 37.70 33.22
N ALA A 262 -12.51 38.40 32.97
CA ALA A 262 -13.40 38.09 31.85
C ALA A 262 -12.70 38.25 30.49
N ASP A 263 -11.95 39.34 30.29
CA ASP A 263 -11.18 39.55 29.06
C ASP A 263 -10.13 38.46 28.87
N ARG A 264 -9.43 38.08 29.95
CA ARG A 264 -8.41 37.03 29.90
C ARG A 264 -9.01 35.64 29.62
N ILE A 265 -10.19 35.35 30.17
CA ILE A 265 -10.95 34.13 29.89
C ILE A 265 -11.31 34.07 28.40
N ASN A 266 -11.84 35.17 27.83
CA ASN A 266 -12.21 35.21 26.42
C ASN A 266 -11.00 35.04 25.50
N GLN A 267 -9.87 35.68 25.81
CA GLN A 267 -8.61 35.47 25.09
C GLN A 267 -8.17 34.00 25.14
N LEU A 268 -8.21 33.38 26.33
CA LEU A 268 -7.77 32.00 26.49
C LEU A 268 -8.71 30.99 25.81
N ARG A 269 -10.02 31.28 25.74
CA ARG A 269 -10.98 30.51 24.94
C ARG A 269 -10.66 30.59 23.44
N ALA A 270 -10.26 31.76 22.94
CA ALA A 270 -9.80 31.90 21.56
C ALA A 270 -8.53 31.06 21.30
N GLU A 271 -7.52 31.15 22.18
CA GLU A 271 -6.30 30.33 22.11
C GLU A 271 -6.61 28.81 22.11
N VAL A 272 -7.53 28.36 22.99
CA VAL A 272 -7.99 26.95 23.02
C VAL A 272 -8.69 26.56 21.71
N SER A 273 -9.53 27.44 21.16
CA SER A 273 -10.20 27.18 19.87
C SER A 273 -9.20 27.07 18.72
N GLU A 274 -8.16 27.89 18.70
CA GLU A 274 -7.08 27.83 17.70
C GLU A 274 -6.28 26.54 17.83
N LEU A 275 -5.92 26.13 19.06
CA LEU A 275 -5.23 24.86 19.31
C LEU A 275 -6.07 23.65 18.92
N ASN A 276 -7.38 23.66 19.20
CA ASN A 276 -8.29 22.61 18.73
C ASN A 276 -8.33 22.51 17.19
N ALA A 277 -8.34 23.66 16.50
CA ALA A 277 -8.27 23.66 15.04
C ALA A 277 -6.94 23.10 14.52
N SER A 278 -5.81 23.46 15.15
CA SER A 278 -4.49 22.88 14.84
C SER A 278 -4.47 21.37 15.07
N LEU A 279 -4.98 20.91 16.21
CA LEU A 279 -5.04 19.49 16.58
C LEU A 279 -5.80 18.69 15.51
N ASN A 280 -6.98 19.17 15.10
CA ASN A 280 -7.78 18.50 14.06
C ASN A 280 -7.05 18.43 12.71
N ASN A 281 -6.32 19.49 12.33
CA ASN A 281 -5.53 19.50 11.10
C ASN A 281 -4.35 18.51 11.17
N ASP A 282 -3.63 18.48 12.31
CA ASP A 282 -2.50 17.59 12.52
C ASP A 282 -2.93 16.12 12.56
N MET A 283 -4.09 15.82 13.18
CA MET A 283 -4.69 14.48 13.13
C MET A 283 -4.98 14.03 11.70
N ALA A 284 -5.60 14.89 10.88
CA ALA A 284 -5.90 14.57 9.48
C ALA A 284 -4.62 14.36 8.64
N LEU A 285 -3.55 15.13 8.92
CA LEU A 285 -2.25 14.94 8.29
C LEU A 285 -1.61 13.61 8.69
N VAL A 286 -1.63 13.26 9.98
CA VAL A 286 -1.13 11.97 10.48
C VAL A 286 -1.86 10.81 9.82
N ASP A 287 -3.18 10.87 9.71
CA ASP A 287 -3.97 9.80 9.07
C ASP A 287 -3.63 9.67 7.58
N THR A 288 -3.46 10.80 6.88
CA THR A 288 -3.03 10.79 5.47
C THR A 288 -1.65 10.16 5.31
N LEU A 289 -0.68 10.59 6.12
CA LEU A 289 0.70 10.08 6.07
C LEU A 289 0.77 8.59 6.44
N LYS A 290 -0.03 8.11 7.40
CA LYS A 290 -0.12 6.68 7.72
C LYS A 290 -0.53 5.86 6.51
N VAL A 291 -1.60 6.27 5.82
CA VAL A 291 -2.08 5.57 4.62
C VAL A 291 -1.01 5.54 3.53
N GLU A 292 -0.30 6.65 3.32
CA GLU A 292 0.80 6.74 2.35
C GLU A 292 1.99 5.84 2.74
N VAL A 293 2.43 5.89 3.99
CA VAL A 293 3.52 5.05 4.52
C VAL A 293 3.16 3.57 4.44
N ASP A 294 1.95 3.18 4.82
CA ASP A 294 1.49 1.79 4.74
C ASP A 294 1.45 1.28 3.30
N ALA A 295 1.00 2.12 2.36
CA ALA A 295 0.99 1.79 0.93
C ALA A 295 2.41 1.62 0.38
N LEU A 296 3.34 2.51 0.74
CA LEU A 296 4.75 2.45 0.33
C LEU A 296 5.46 1.25 0.97
N ALA A 297 5.23 1.00 2.26
CA ALA A 297 5.79 -0.14 2.99
C ALA A 297 5.30 -1.47 2.41
N LYS A 298 4.01 -1.54 2.02
CA LYS A 298 3.47 -2.71 1.32
C LYS A 298 4.17 -2.92 -0.03
N ARG A 299 4.38 -1.86 -0.83
CA ARG A 299 5.11 -1.95 -2.11
C ARG A 299 6.54 -2.41 -1.89
N TRP A 300 7.22 -1.83 -0.90
CA TRP A 300 8.57 -2.22 -0.48
C TRP A 300 8.64 -3.70 -0.06
N SER A 301 7.61 -4.21 0.63
CA SER A 301 7.58 -5.62 1.09
C SER A 301 7.60 -6.68 -0.03
N TYR A 302 7.37 -6.28 -1.28
CA TYR A 302 7.47 -7.16 -2.45
C TYR A 302 8.90 -7.31 -2.98
N ILE A 303 9.83 -6.45 -2.56
CA ILE A 303 11.18 -6.32 -3.14
C ILE A 303 12.29 -6.12 -2.10
N ASP A 304 11.97 -5.99 -0.81
CA ASP A 304 12.94 -6.00 0.27
C ASP A 304 13.66 -7.35 0.31
N LEU A 305 14.95 -7.28 0.62
CA LEU A 305 15.81 -8.45 0.70
C LEU A 305 15.82 -9.04 2.10
N PRO A 306 15.93 -10.38 2.22
CA PRO A 306 16.21 -10.99 3.51
C PRO A 306 17.60 -10.59 4.03
N PRO A 307 17.84 -10.61 5.35
CA PRO A 307 19.11 -10.19 5.95
C PRO A 307 20.35 -10.98 5.45
N ASP A 308 20.14 -12.23 5.04
CA ASP A 308 21.17 -13.16 4.55
C ASP A 308 21.24 -13.25 3.02
N ALA A 309 20.58 -12.33 2.30
CA ALA A 309 20.61 -12.27 0.86
C ALA A 309 22.05 -12.18 0.31
N ASN A 310 22.31 -12.90 -0.77
CA ASN A 310 23.60 -12.87 -1.46
C ASN A 310 23.72 -11.60 -2.32
N LEU A 311 24.15 -10.51 -1.68
CA LEU A 311 24.28 -9.20 -2.31
C LEU A 311 25.24 -9.19 -3.52
N GLU A 312 26.26 -10.06 -3.54
CA GLU A 312 27.17 -10.16 -4.68
C GLU A 312 26.44 -10.69 -5.92
N LYS A 313 25.63 -11.75 -5.77
CA LYS A 313 24.82 -12.29 -6.86
C LYS A 313 23.76 -11.30 -7.33
N ILE A 314 23.08 -10.62 -6.40
CA ILE A 314 22.05 -9.63 -6.74
C ILE A 314 22.66 -8.48 -7.55
N ARG A 315 23.80 -7.93 -7.12
CA ARG A 315 24.52 -6.89 -7.86
C ARG A 315 25.01 -7.35 -9.24
N ALA A 316 25.34 -8.62 -9.40
CA ALA A 316 25.72 -9.17 -10.71
C ALA A 316 24.53 -9.29 -11.67
N LEU A 317 23.31 -9.45 -11.13
CA LEU A 317 22.06 -9.45 -11.91
C LEU A 317 21.58 -8.03 -12.21
N GLU A 318 21.77 -7.09 -11.28
CA GLU A 318 21.42 -5.69 -11.44
C GLU A 318 22.19 -5.03 -12.59
N GLY A 319 21.48 -4.69 -13.68
CA GLY A 319 22.09 -4.15 -14.90
C GLY A 319 22.94 -5.15 -15.68
N GLY A 320 22.93 -6.42 -15.27
CA GLY A 320 23.62 -7.52 -15.95
C GLY A 320 22.83 -8.07 -17.15
N GLU A 321 23.21 -9.26 -17.58
CA GLU A 321 22.46 -10.04 -18.56
C GLU A 321 22.31 -11.48 -18.08
N THR A 322 21.22 -12.12 -18.48
CA THR A 322 21.10 -13.58 -18.33
C THR A 322 22.27 -14.26 -19.05
N SER A 323 22.88 -15.25 -18.39
CA SER A 323 24.02 -15.96 -18.96
C SER A 323 23.70 -16.61 -20.31
N GLN A 324 24.67 -16.62 -21.23
CA GLN A 324 24.45 -17.08 -22.61
C GLN A 324 23.97 -18.53 -22.69
N TRP A 325 24.47 -19.42 -21.82
CA TRP A 325 24.07 -20.83 -21.85
C TRP A 325 22.59 -21.03 -21.52
N ILE A 326 22.00 -20.16 -20.68
CA ILE A 326 20.55 -20.14 -20.40
C ILE A 326 19.79 -19.66 -21.63
N LYS A 327 20.24 -18.56 -22.25
CA LYS A 327 19.64 -18.02 -23.48
C LYS A 327 19.65 -19.07 -24.60
N ASP A 328 20.72 -19.86 -24.70
CA ASP A 328 20.85 -20.94 -25.67
C ASP A 328 19.96 -22.14 -25.32
N ALA A 329 19.91 -22.55 -24.04
CA ALA A 329 19.09 -23.67 -23.58
C ALA A 329 17.58 -23.43 -23.78
N THR A 330 17.15 -22.18 -23.61
CA THR A 330 15.76 -21.75 -23.80
C THR A 330 15.41 -21.44 -25.26
N ARG A 331 16.29 -21.70 -26.24
CA ARG A 331 16.02 -21.40 -27.65
C ARG A 331 15.34 -22.55 -28.41
N ASN A 332 15.25 -23.74 -27.81
CA ASN A 332 14.81 -24.95 -28.52
C ASN A 332 13.27 -25.02 -28.68
N GLU A 333 12.81 -24.51 -29.83
CA GLU A 333 11.63 -24.79 -30.70
C GLU A 333 10.22 -25.14 -30.17
N ASP A 334 9.93 -25.18 -28.87
CA ASP A 334 8.53 -25.24 -28.39
C ASP A 334 7.96 -23.83 -28.10
N ASN A 335 6.68 -23.58 -28.43
CA ASN A 335 6.08 -22.23 -28.33
C ASN A 335 6.10 -21.62 -26.92
N SER A 336 6.05 -22.44 -25.88
CA SER A 336 6.18 -22.01 -24.48
C SER A 336 7.64 -21.75 -24.07
N VAL A 337 8.58 -22.43 -24.72
CA VAL A 337 10.01 -22.15 -24.57
C VAL A 337 10.32 -20.78 -25.19
N ASN A 338 9.55 -20.34 -26.21
CA ASN A 338 9.69 -19.00 -26.78
C ASN A 338 9.27 -17.87 -25.82
N CYS A 339 8.22 -18.02 -25.00
CA CYS A 339 7.86 -16.98 -24.01
C CYS A 339 8.91 -16.86 -22.90
N VAL A 340 9.46 -17.99 -22.45
CA VAL A 340 10.60 -18.03 -21.54
C VAL A 340 11.83 -17.38 -22.18
N ASN A 341 12.16 -17.73 -23.43
CA ASN A 341 13.28 -17.14 -24.16
C ASN A 341 13.15 -15.62 -24.29
N TYR A 342 11.94 -15.12 -24.51
CA TYR A 342 11.66 -13.69 -24.57
C TYR A 342 12.05 -13.00 -23.25
N VAL A 343 11.55 -13.51 -22.11
CA VAL A 343 11.81 -12.93 -20.79
C VAL A 343 13.30 -12.99 -20.43
N VAL A 344 13.98 -14.12 -20.63
CA VAL A 344 15.41 -14.25 -20.27
C VAL A 344 16.33 -13.36 -21.12
N ASN A 345 15.90 -12.92 -22.30
CA ASN A 345 16.64 -11.96 -23.12
C ASN A 345 16.41 -10.50 -22.71
N ARG A 346 15.36 -10.23 -21.91
CA ARG A 346 14.98 -8.87 -21.49
C ARG A 346 15.33 -8.59 -20.04
N VAL A 347 15.24 -9.61 -19.19
CA VAL A 347 15.47 -9.52 -17.75
C VAL A 347 16.66 -10.41 -17.39
N PRO A 348 17.59 -9.98 -16.52
CA PRO A 348 18.62 -10.84 -15.96
C PRO A 348 18.01 -11.90 -15.04
N ILE A 349 18.10 -13.16 -15.45
CA ILE A 349 17.51 -14.32 -14.77
C ILE A 349 18.61 -15.24 -14.22
N PRO A 350 18.50 -15.72 -12.96
CA PRO A 350 19.45 -16.67 -12.40
C PRO A 350 19.38 -18.04 -13.10
N GLY A 351 20.49 -18.79 -13.05
CA GLY A 351 20.73 -20.06 -13.73
C GLY A 351 19.59 -21.09 -13.76
N GLU A 352 18.94 -21.27 -12.62
CA GLU A 352 18.09 -22.45 -12.37
C GLU A 352 16.59 -22.11 -12.41
N LEU A 353 16.25 -20.82 -12.54
CA LEU A 353 14.87 -20.34 -12.69
C LEU A 353 14.22 -20.69 -14.05
N PRO A 354 14.91 -20.60 -15.22
CA PRO A 354 14.28 -20.73 -16.52
C PRO A 354 14.05 -22.20 -16.89
N LEU A 355 12.92 -22.72 -16.41
CA LEU A 355 12.30 -23.99 -16.82
C LEU A 355 11.03 -23.71 -17.64
N ASN A 356 10.13 -24.69 -17.76
CA ASN A 356 8.78 -24.47 -18.27
C ASN A 356 8.11 -23.34 -17.48
N ALA A 357 7.37 -22.46 -18.16
CA ALA A 357 6.79 -21.26 -17.59
C ALA A 357 6.03 -21.49 -16.27
N HIS A 358 5.13 -22.48 -16.22
CA HIS A 358 4.35 -22.82 -15.00
C HIS A 358 5.17 -23.32 -13.81
N LEU A 359 6.48 -23.56 -13.95
CA LEU A 359 7.35 -23.99 -12.85
C LEU A 359 8.16 -22.82 -12.25
N TRP A 360 8.06 -21.62 -12.83
CA TRP A 360 8.90 -20.49 -12.43
C TRP A 360 8.59 -20.01 -11.02
N ASP A 361 7.34 -20.09 -10.58
CA ASP A 361 6.95 -19.76 -9.21
C ASP A 361 7.53 -20.79 -8.22
N GLU A 362 7.42 -22.08 -8.50
CA GLU A 362 8.04 -23.12 -7.66
C GLU A 362 9.56 -22.95 -7.60
N GLN A 363 10.22 -22.68 -8.74
CA GLN A 363 11.67 -22.45 -8.77
C GLN A 363 12.07 -21.16 -8.05
N ALA A 364 11.28 -20.09 -8.16
CA ALA A 364 11.54 -18.82 -7.50
C ALA A 364 11.62 -18.98 -5.97
N THR A 365 10.83 -19.86 -5.37
CA THR A 365 10.89 -20.12 -3.92
C THR A 365 12.26 -20.60 -3.45
N LYS A 366 13.02 -21.30 -4.31
CA LYS A 366 14.39 -21.77 -3.98
C LYS A 366 15.40 -20.62 -3.88
N PHE A 367 15.05 -19.47 -4.45
CA PHE A 367 15.86 -18.25 -4.47
C PHE A 367 15.29 -17.17 -3.54
N ALA A 368 14.25 -17.45 -2.75
CA ALA A 368 13.65 -16.48 -1.86
C ALA A 368 14.66 -15.97 -0.82
N ASP A 369 15.36 -16.88 -0.15
CA ASP A 369 16.35 -16.52 0.88
C ASP A 369 17.64 -15.99 0.24
N GLU A 370 18.13 -16.62 -0.84
CA GLU A 370 19.40 -16.23 -1.43
C GLU A 370 19.33 -14.91 -2.23
N LEU A 371 18.25 -14.69 -2.98
CA LEU A 371 18.15 -13.58 -3.94
C LEU A 371 16.98 -12.62 -3.64
N GLY A 372 16.17 -12.89 -2.62
CA GLY A 372 15.00 -12.07 -2.30
C GLY A 372 13.89 -12.14 -3.36
N ILE A 373 13.85 -13.20 -4.18
CA ILE A 373 12.77 -13.34 -5.16
C ILE A 373 11.47 -13.66 -4.43
N LYS A 374 10.46 -12.81 -4.62
CA LYS A 374 9.14 -12.98 -4.01
C LYS A 374 8.08 -13.31 -5.05
N ILE A 375 6.99 -13.90 -4.58
CA ILE A 375 5.83 -14.26 -5.39
C ILE A 375 4.63 -13.55 -4.77
N GLY A 376 3.82 -12.91 -5.59
CA GLY A 376 2.58 -12.30 -5.13
C GLY A 376 1.50 -12.25 -6.19
N ASP A 377 0.49 -11.44 -5.89
CA ASP A 377 -0.78 -11.32 -6.61
C ASP A 377 -1.03 -9.90 -7.14
N VAL A 378 -0.13 -8.95 -6.85
CA VAL A 378 -0.23 -7.57 -7.28
C VAL A 378 0.66 -7.31 -8.50
N PRO A 379 0.13 -6.79 -9.62
CA PRO A 379 0.97 -6.42 -10.74
C PRO A 379 1.85 -5.22 -10.38
N LEU A 380 3.17 -5.36 -10.56
CA LEU A 380 4.15 -4.28 -10.44
C LEU A 380 4.93 -4.14 -11.75
N GLU A 381 5.38 -2.94 -12.06
CA GLU A 381 6.23 -2.70 -13.23
C GLU A 381 7.56 -3.45 -13.08
N GLY A 382 8.01 -4.10 -14.15
CA GLY A 382 9.20 -4.96 -14.12
C GLY A 382 8.98 -6.36 -13.56
N ALA A 383 7.79 -6.66 -13.03
CA ALA A 383 7.46 -8.02 -12.59
C ALA A 383 7.32 -8.98 -13.77
N ILE A 384 7.45 -10.28 -13.50
CA ILE A 384 7.19 -11.33 -14.48
C ILE A 384 5.89 -12.02 -14.10
N ILE A 385 4.92 -12.00 -15.02
CA ILE A 385 3.69 -12.76 -14.86
C ILE A 385 3.99 -14.22 -15.18
N VAL A 386 3.62 -15.11 -14.27
CA VAL A 386 3.64 -16.56 -14.45
C VAL A 386 2.20 -17.05 -14.52
N MET A 387 1.84 -17.65 -15.64
CA MET A 387 0.52 -18.25 -15.86
C MET A 387 0.64 -19.77 -15.83
N GLU A 388 -0.19 -20.39 -14.99
CA GLU A 388 -0.30 -21.83 -14.85
C GLU A 388 -0.88 -22.48 -16.12
N ARG A 389 -0.76 -23.80 -16.24
CA ARG A 389 -1.30 -24.56 -17.38
C ARG A 389 -2.82 -24.46 -17.50
N GLU A 390 -3.49 -24.25 -16.37
CA GLU A 390 -4.93 -24.13 -16.25
C GLU A 390 -5.44 -22.72 -16.60
N HIS A 391 -4.55 -21.73 -16.74
CA HIS A 391 -4.91 -20.36 -17.07
C HIS A 391 -5.38 -20.26 -18.52
N SER A 392 -6.46 -19.50 -18.76
CA SER A 392 -7.15 -19.47 -20.06
C SER A 392 -6.31 -19.02 -21.28
N TYR A 393 -5.29 -18.19 -21.05
CA TYR A 393 -4.35 -17.73 -22.10
C TYR A 393 -3.12 -18.63 -22.25
N ALA A 394 -2.82 -19.46 -21.26
CA ALA A 394 -1.57 -20.20 -21.20
C ALA A 394 -1.60 -21.49 -22.03
N ASN A 395 -0.41 -22.03 -22.33
CA ASN A 395 -0.33 -23.37 -22.89
C ASN A 395 -0.63 -24.43 -21.81
N ASP A 396 -1.43 -25.43 -22.16
CA ASP A 396 -1.94 -26.51 -21.30
C ASP A 396 -0.86 -27.47 -20.77
N VAL A 397 0.32 -27.50 -21.38
CA VAL A 397 1.45 -28.35 -20.95
C VAL A 397 2.49 -27.52 -20.20
N TYR A 398 2.75 -26.32 -20.68
CA TYR A 398 3.94 -25.58 -20.31
C TYR A 398 3.67 -24.30 -19.50
N GLY A 399 2.45 -23.79 -19.47
CA GLY A 399 2.14 -22.46 -18.93
C GLY A 399 2.51 -21.33 -19.88
N HIS A 400 2.57 -20.10 -19.36
CA HIS A 400 3.07 -18.93 -20.10
C HIS A 400 3.73 -17.92 -19.16
N VAL A 401 4.70 -17.15 -19.66
CA VAL A 401 5.28 -16.01 -18.93
C VAL A 401 5.23 -14.74 -19.77
N MET A 402 5.00 -13.61 -19.09
CA MET A 402 5.02 -12.27 -19.70
C MET A 402 5.82 -11.30 -18.83
N TYR A 403 6.38 -10.27 -19.46
CA TYR A 403 7.03 -9.18 -18.74
C TYR A 403 6.05 -8.01 -18.56
N VAL A 404 5.94 -7.49 -17.35
CA VAL A 404 5.11 -6.30 -17.05
C VAL A 404 5.92 -5.04 -17.37
N GLU A 405 5.57 -4.37 -18.46
CA GLU A 405 6.25 -3.15 -18.90
C GLU A 405 5.78 -1.92 -18.12
N LYS A 406 4.51 -1.89 -17.72
CA LYS A 406 3.91 -0.74 -17.06
C LYS A 406 2.64 -1.12 -16.30
N VAL A 407 2.42 -0.51 -15.15
CA VAL A 407 1.15 -0.55 -14.42
C VAL A 407 0.66 0.88 -14.21
N GLU A 408 -0.51 1.22 -14.76
CA GLU A 408 -1.06 2.58 -14.69
C GLU A 408 -2.56 2.53 -14.43
N ASN A 409 -3.02 3.15 -13.34
CA ASN A 409 -4.43 3.19 -12.94
C ASN A 409 -5.07 1.79 -12.87
N GLY A 410 -4.30 0.79 -12.41
CA GLY A 410 -4.73 -0.62 -12.35
C GLY A 410 -4.73 -1.34 -13.70
N ILE A 411 -4.34 -0.68 -14.79
CA ILE A 411 -4.19 -1.30 -16.11
C ILE A 411 -2.77 -1.84 -16.24
N VAL A 412 -2.65 -3.12 -16.54
CA VAL A 412 -1.39 -3.83 -16.71
C VAL A 412 -1.04 -3.91 -18.20
N TRP A 413 0.13 -3.40 -18.56
CA TRP A 413 0.67 -3.47 -19.91
C TRP A 413 1.83 -4.46 -19.94
N VAL A 414 1.76 -5.39 -20.88
CA VAL A 414 2.66 -6.55 -20.96
C VAL A 414 3.29 -6.68 -22.34
N THR A 415 4.43 -7.35 -22.36
CA THR A 415 5.08 -7.87 -23.57
C THR A 415 5.43 -9.35 -23.39
N ASP A 416 5.44 -10.07 -24.50
CA ASP A 416 5.83 -11.48 -24.56
C ASP A 416 6.40 -11.82 -25.94
N ASN A 417 6.63 -13.11 -26.21
CA ASN A 417 7.09 -13.58 -27.51
C ASN A 417 6.10 -13.37 -28.66
N THR A 418 4.80 -13.23 -28.37
CA THR A 418 3.76 -12.96 -29.38
C THR A 418 3.70 -11.47 -29.72
N TYR A 419 3.99 -10.62 -28.74
CA TYR A 419 4.02 -9.17 -28.87
C TYR A 419 5.38 -8.58 -28.43
N PRO A 420 6.48 -8.95 -29.10
CA PRO A 420 7.83 -8.61 -28.62
C PRO A 420 8.15 -7.12 -28.71
N ASP A 421 7.55 -6.43 -29.68
CA ASP A 421 7.84 -5.03 -30.02
C ASP A 421 6.71 -4.06 -29.66
N ARG A 422 5.65 -4.54 -28.98
CA ARG A 422 4.50 -3.69 -28.61
C ARG A 422 3.91 -4.07 -27.26
N MET A 423 3.68 -3.06 -26.44
CA MET A 423 2.89 -3.21 -25.22
C MET A 423 1.43 -3.51 -25.56
N VAL A 424 0.87 -4.54 -24.95
CA VAL A 424 -0.55 -4.88 -25.04
C VAL A 424 -1.14 -4.88 -23.63
N ARG A 425 -2.40 -4.47 -23.49
CA ARG A 425 -3.08 -4.55 -22.20
C ARG A 425 -3.39 -6.00 -21.87
N LEU A 426 -3.13 -6.42 -20.65
CA LEU A 426 -3.38 -7.79 -20.20
C LEU A 426 -4.86 -8.17 -20.31
N ASP A 427 -5.76 -7.23 -20.01
CA ASP A 427 -7.21 -7.39 -20.10
C ASP A 427 -7.76 -7.50 -21.53
N HIS A 428 -6.92 -7.30 -22.55
CA HIS A 428 -7.26 -7.61 -23.94
C HIS A 428 -6.81 -9.01 -24.35
N LEU A 429 -5.98 -9.67 -23.54
CA LEU A 429 -5.45 -11.01 -23.78
C LEU A 429 -6.22 -12.08 -22.99
N THR A 430 -6.63 -11.76 -21.76
CA THR A 430 -7.32 -12.66 -20.84
C THR A 430 -8.28 -11.89 -19.94
N ASP A 431 -9.38 -12.53 -19.55
CA ASP A 431 -10.30 -12.02 -18.51
C ASP A 431 -9.84 -12.44 -17.09
N GLU A 432 -8.87 -13.36 -17.01
CA GLU A 432 -8.32 -13.90 -15.77
C GLU A 432 -7.09 -13.07 -15.34
N LEU A 433 -7.32 -11.99 -14.61
CA LEU A 433 -6.29 -11.03 -14.20
C LEU A 433 -5.74 -11.27 -12.78
N SER A 434 -6.41 -12.14 -12.03
CA SER A 434 -6.05 -12.53 -10.67
C SER A 434 -6.59 -13.93 -10.37
N GLY A 435 -6.02 -14.60 -9.37
CA GLY A 435 -6.46 -15.92 -8.92
C GLY A 435 -5.30 -16.90 -8.80
N PRO A 436 -5.59 -18.19 -8.57
CA PRO A 436 -4.55 -19.19 -8.33
C PRO A 436 -3.70 -19.53 -9.56
N TYR A 437 -4.18 -19.20 -10.76
CA TYR A 437 -3.54 -19.56 -12.04
C TYR A 437 -2.72 -18.43 -12.67
N ILE A 438 -2.63 -17.28 -12.00
CA ILE A 438 -1.79 -16.15 -12.42
C ILE A 438 -1.05 -15.58 -11.21
N LYS A 439 0.27 -15.52 -11.29
CA LYS A 439 1.18 -15.08 -10.22
C LYS A 439 2.16 -14.05 -10.76
N TYR A 440 2.70 -13.24 -9.86
CA TYR A 440 3.71 -12.23 -10.19
C TYR A 440 5.00 -12.56 -9.45
N LEU A 441 6.08 -12.71 -10.20
CA LEU A 441 7.42 -12.83 -9.64
C LEU A 441 8.05 -11.45 -9.52
N TYR A 442 8.52 -11.16 -8.31
CA TYR A 442 9.22 -9.93 -7.99
C TYR A 442 10.70 -10.19 -7.86
N LEU A 443 11.46 -9.66 -8.83
CA LEU A 443 12.91 -9.68 -8.82
C LEU A 443 13.40 -8.33 -8.26
N PRO A 444 14.08 -8.29 -7.11
CA PRO A 444 14.40 -7.03 -6.42
C PRO A 444 15.36 -6.11 -7.19
N TRP A 445 16.07 -6.62 -8.20
CA TRP A 445 16.92 -5.83 -9.11
C TRP A 445 16.22 -5.32 -10.37
N GLN A 446 14.97 -5.72 -10.62
CA GLN A 446 14.24 -5.39 -11.86
C GLN A 446 12.91 -4.69 -11.60
N VAL A 447 12.16 -5.13 -10.59
CA VAL A 447 10.82 -4.58 -10.31
C VAL A 447 10.95 -3.15 -9.83
N VAL A 448 10.15 -2.27 -10.43
CA VAL A 448 9.87 -0.92 -9.96
C VAL A 448 8.62 -1.03 -9.11
N ALA A 449 8.82 -1.16 -7.80
CA ALA A 449 7.71 -1.35 -6.87
C ALA A 449 6.91 -0.07 -6.71
#